data_AF-A0A1I3FJP1-F1
#
_entry.id   AF-A0A1I3FJP1-F1
#
_cell.length_a   1.000
_cell.length_b   1.000
_cell.length_c   1.000
_cell.angle_alpha   90.00
_cell.angle_beta   90.00
_cell.angle_gamma   90.00
#
_symmetry.space_group_name_H-M   'P 1'
#
loop_
_entity.id
_entity.type
_entity.pdbx_description
1 polymer ?
#
loop_
_entity_poly.entity_id
_entity_poly.type
_entity_poly.pdbx_seq_one_letter_code
_entity_poly.pdbx_strand_id
1 'polypeptide(L)'
;MIDGNLAFKLEKDFNPPFGIPWKREEKEVTAEHKKGANGRFAPGLPSKSDGQMLFMLNGVAKLKDTGRMAIIQNGSSLFTGDAGSGQSEIRRYLIENDWLDAIVQLPNDSFYNTGIATYVWIVTKDKPEERAGKVQLIDASQCYTSRRKNIGNKRVDITGACRDLIVKLYGDYTDGTFKDTDENGNDITVKSKVLDAVTLGYNKITVESPQLDENGDKVLKKNKPVADTKKRDTENVPLDEDIDAYFEREVLPYNPDAWIDRKKTKVGYEIPFTRTFYEYKQIEPAELIAKRIEEHEKSLMAKLHELFGEEA
;
A
#
# COMPACT_ATOMS: atom_id res chain seq x y z
N MET A 1 5.45 -4.09 22.86
CA MET A 1 6.78 -4.26 22.25
C MET A 1 6.73 -5.57 21.52
N ILE A 2 6.99 -5.59 20.21
CA ILE A 2 7.26 -6.86 19.53
C ILE A 2 8.61 -7.30 20.09
N ASP A 3 8.64 -8.42 20.79
CA ASP A 3 9.89 -8.99 21.32
C ASP A 3 10.83 -9.24 20.14
N GLY A 4 12.03 -8.65 20.25
CA GLY A 4 13.02 -8.44 19.18
C GLY A 4 13.71 -9.70 18.67
N ASN A 5 12.95 -10.71 18.27
CA ASN A 5 13.47 -11.91 17.61
C ASN A 5 12.74 -12.16 16.26
N LEU A 6 12.64 -11.14 15.40
CA LEU A 6 12.82 -11.42 13.97
C LEU A 6 14.32 -11.31 13.74
N ALA A 7 15.00 -12.44 13.56
CA ALA A 7 16.45 -12.49 13.44
C ALA A 7 16.93 -11.92 12.09
N PHE A 8 16.88 -10.61 11.96
CA PHE A 8 17.63 -9.82 11.01
C PHE A 8 18.70 -9.08 11.81
N LYS A 9 19.95 -9.04 11.34
CA LYS A 9 20.96 -8.13 11.91
C LYS A 9 20.57 -6.69 11.55
N LEU A 10 19.56 -6.15 12.24
CA LEU A 10 19.10 -4.79 12.06
C LEU A 10 20.02 -3.88 12.86
N GLU A 11 20.47 -2.81 12.22
CA GLU A 11 21.22 -1.77 12.91
C GLU A 11 20.28 -0.95 13.80
N LYS A 12 19.01 -0.78 13.38
CA LYS A 12 18.00 0.04 14.08
C LYS A 12 16.58 -0.46 13.84
N ASP A 13 15.82 -0.51 14.93
CA ASP A 13 14.38 -0.80 14.94
C ASP A 13 13.59 0.42 15.42
N PHE A 14 12.60 0.84 14.64
CA PHE A 14 11.79 2.02 14.94
C PHE A 14 10.30 1.67 14.97
N ASN A 15 9.63 2.00 16.08
CA ASN A 15 8.17 2.02 16.16
C ASN A 15 7.72 3.45 16.50
N PRO A 16 7.78 4.39 15.53
CA PRO A 16 7.37 5.76 15.75
C PRO A 16 5.85 5.83 15.99
N PRO A 17 5.37 6.87 16.67
CA PRO A 17 3.93 7.09 16.80
C PRO A 17 3.31 7.32 15.41
N PHE A 18 2.24 6.58 15.11
CA PHE A 18 1.61 6.61 13.79
C PHE A 18 0.78 7.87 13.58
N GLY A 19 0.94 8.52 12.43
CA GLY A 19 0.06 9.61 12.00
C GLY A 19 0.08 10.85 12.92
N ILE A 20 1.13 11.05 13.72
CA ILE A 20 1.20 12.24 14.58
C ILE A 20 1.45 13.51 13.75
N PRO A 21 0.76 14.62 14.03
CA PRO A 21 1.09 15.90 13.44
C PRO A 21 2.49 16.36 13.85
N TRP A 22 3.21 16.99 12.93
CA TRP A 22 4.55 17.57 13.16
C TRP A 22 4.52 19.10 13.12
N LYS A 23 3.36 19.71 13.46
CA LYS A 23 3.16 21.17 13.46
C LYS A 23 4.13 21.89 14.41
N ARG A 24 4.55 21.24 15.50
CA ARG A 24 5.45 21.84 16.50
C ARG A 24 6.87 21.95 15.94
N GLU A 25 7.28 20.95 15.15
CA GLU A 25 8.60 20.82 14.55
C GLU A 25 8.69 21.47 13.15
N GLU A 26 7.57 22.04 12.67
CA GLU A 26 7.42 22.48 11.28
C GLU A 26 8.54 23.42 10.81
N LYS A 27 8.87 24.40 11.65
CA LYS A 27 9.88 25.42 11.33
C LYS A 27 11.25 24.78 11.09
N GLU A 28 11.65 23.85 11.94
CA GLU A 28 12.95 23.18 11.88
C GLU A 28 13.01 22.21 10.71
N VAL A 29 11.98 21.39 10.55
CA VAL A 29 11.86 20.42 9.44
C VAL A 29 11.86 21.14 8.08
N THR A 30 11.12 22.25 7.95
CA THR A 30 11.08 23.05 6.73
C THR A 30 12.42 23.75 6.46
N ALA A 31 13.08 24.27 7.49
CA ALA A 31 14.39 24.89 7.36
C ALA A 31 15.44 23.87 6.90
N GLU A 32 15.36 22.63 7.39
CA GLU A 32 16.24 21.55 6.95
C GLU A 32 15.93 21.07 5.54
N HIS A 33 14.66 20.91 5.17
CA HIS A 33 14.26 20.58 3.79
C HIS A 33 14.83 21.60 2.77
N LYS A 34 14.81 22.89 3.11
CA LYS A 34 15.39 23.96 2.28
C LYS A 34 16.90 23.86 2.09
N LYS A 35 17.61 23.04 2.87
CA LYS A 35 19.04 22.76 2.66
C LYS A 35 19.28 21.81 1.47
N GLY A 36 18.22 21.28 0.85
CA GLY A 36 18.33 20.34 -0.26
C GLY A 36 19.08 19.08 0.16
N ALA A 37 19.98 18.59 -0.70
CA ALA A 37 20.75 17.36 -0.48
C ALA A 37 21.55 17.30 0.83
N ASN A 38 21.82 18.44 1.47
CA ASN A 38 22.50 18.51 2.77
C ASN A 38 21.55 18.30 3.98
N GLY A 39 20.24 18.15 3.75
CA GLY A 39 19.23 17.92 4.78
C GLY A 39 18.56 16.55 4.66
N ARG A 40 18.13 15.98 5.80
CA ARG A 40 17.48 14.66 5.84
C ARG A 40 16.15 14.63 5.07
N PHE A 41 15.49 15.77 5.01
CA PHE A 41 14.16 15.92 4.43
C PHE A 41 14.18 16.39 2.97
N ALA A 42 15.34 16.35 2.31
CA ALA A 42 15.49 16.73 0.90
C ALA A 42 14.43 16.12 -0.04
N PRO A 43 14.07 14.83 0.09
CA PRO A 43 13.14 14.18 -0.85
C PRO A 43 11.74 14.79 -0.84
N GLY A 44 11.28 15.31 0.29
CA GLY A 44 9.95 15.87 0.40
C GLY A 44 9.46 16.01 1.83
N LEU A 45 8.35 16.73 1.98
CA LEU A 45 7.67 16.92 3.25
C LEU A 45 6.26 16.32 3.17
N PRO A 46 5.89 15.38 4.06
CA PRO A 46 4.53 14.85 4.11
C PRO A 46 3.54 15.92 4.59
N SER A 47 2.24 15.63 4.60
CA SER A 47 1.26 16.55 5.18
C SER A 47 1.56 16.83 6.65
N LYS A 48 1.30 18.06 7.12
CA LYS A 48 1.55 18.48 8.51
C LYS A 48 0.80 17.66 9.57
N SER A 49 -0.29 17.00 9.16
CA SER A 49 -1.09 16.11 9.99
C SER A 49 -0.48 14.73 10.19
N ASP A 50 0.53 14.34 9.41
CA ASP A 50 1.13 13.00 9.44
C ASP A 50 2.65 13.08 9.24
N GLY A 51 3.39 12.93 10.34
CA GLY A 51 4.86 12.98 10.36
C GLY A 51 5.54 11.62 10.18
N GLN A 52 4.81 10.55 9.90
CA GLN A 52 5.37 9.19 9.96
C GLN A 52 6.54 8.97 8.98
N MET A 53 6.46 9.58 7.80
CA MET A 53 7.52 9.51 6.77
C MET A 53 8.73 10.39 7.10
N LEU A 54 8.61 11.35 8.02
CA LEU A 54 9.78 12.08 8.54
C LEU A 54 10.66 11.17 9.41
N PHE A 55 10.04 10.26 10.18
CA PHE A 55 10.79 9.25 10.94
C PHE A 55 11.51 8.27 10.02
N MET A 56 10.87 7.87 8.92
CA MET A 56 11.50 7.06 7.87
C MET A 56 12.78 7.73 7.35
N LEU A 57 12.68 8.97 6.88
CA LEU A 57 13.84 9.73 6.37
C LEU A 57 14.94 9.93 7.43
N ASN A 58 14.56 10.20 8.68
CA ASN A 58 15.51 10.31 9.77
C ASN A 58 16.23 8.98 10.06
N GLY A 59 15.56 7.84 9.94
CA GLY A 59 16.17 6.51 10.04
C GLY A 59 17.19 6.29 8.93
N VAL A 60 16.77 6.51 7.67
CA VAL A 60 17.60 6.35 6.46
C VAL A 60 18.85 7.22 6.50
N ALA A 61 18.72 8.48 6.92
CA ALA A 61 19.86 9.39 6.99
C ALA A 61 20.89 9.00 8.04
N LYS A 62 20.50 8.25 9.07
CA LYS A 62 21.40 7.74 10.11
C LYS A 62 21.87 6.31 9.84
N LEU A 63 21.48 5.71 8.72
CA LEU A 63 21.84 4.35 8.36
C LEU A 63 23.21 4.36 7.67
N LYS A 64 24.10 3.45 8.07
CA LYS A 64 25.37 3.23 7.38
C LYS A 64 25.11 2.71 5.97
N ASP A 65 26.12 2.79 5.10
CA ASP A 65 26.01 2.30 3.72
C ASP A 65 25.78 0.78 3.67
N THR A 66 26.29 0.03 4.66
CA THR A 66 25.99 -1.40 4.85
C THR A 66 24.84 -1.68 5.82
N GLY A 67 24.08 -0.64 6.18
CA GLY A 67 23.09 -0.69 7.23
C GLY A 67 21.75 -1.24 6.75
N ARG A 68 21.00 -1.81 7.70
CA ARG A 68 19.61 -2.22 7.54
C ARG A 68 18.77 -1.72 8.70
N MET A 69 17.58 -1.24 8.42
CA MET A 69 16.60 -0.84 9.43
C MET A 69 15.24 -1.47 9.17
N ALA A 70 14.50 -1.68 10.25
CA ALA A 70 13.07 -1.95 10.18
C ALA A 70 12.31 -0.78 10.83
N ILE A 71 11.24 -0.35 10.19
CA ILE A 71 10.35 0.68 10.74
C ILE A 71 8.90 0.29 10.55
N ILE A 72 8.13 0.39 11.62
CA ILE A 72 6.71 0.10 11.61
C ILE A 72 5.95 1.35 11.21
N GLN A 73 5.07 1.22 10.23
CA GLN A 73 4.21 2.28 9.71
C GLN A 73 2.77 1.79 9.62
N ASN A 74 1.82 2.70 9.44
CA ASN A 74 0.44 2.34 9.09
C ASN A 74 0.26 2.36 7.57
N GLY A 75 -0.95 2.02 7.11
CA GLY A 75 -1.26 1.95 5.68
C GLY A 75 -1.09 3.26 4.90
N SER A 76 -1.21 4.45 5.52
CA SER A 76 -1.15 5.71 4.76
C SER A 76 0.23 5.94 4.13
N SER A 77 1.31 5.42 4.73
CA SER A 77 2.66 5.46 4.16
C SER A 77 2.77 4.82 2.76
N LEU A 78 1.93 3.83 2.46
CA LEU A 78 1.97 3.05 1.22
C LEU A 78 1.46 3.83 0.01
N PHE A 79 0.43 4.66 0.19
CA PHE A 79 -0.33 5.23 -0.95
C PHE A 79 -0.71 6.71 -0.80
N THR A 80 -0.58 7.30 0.39
CA THR A 80 -1.02 8.70 0.57
C THR A 80 -0.12 9.64 -0.20
N GLY A 81 -0.72 10.68 -0.79
CA GLY A 81 -0.01 11.70 -1.55
C GLY A 81 -0.01 11.42 -3.05
N ASP A 82 -0.41 12.43 -3.81
CA ASP A 82 -0.48 12.41 -5.27
C ASP A 82 0.92 12.50 -5.92
N ALA A 83 1.02 12.29 -7.24
CA ALA A 83 2.26 12.45 -7.99
C ALA A 83 2.89 13.85 -7.77
N GLY A 84 4.19 13.87 -7.47
CA GLY A 84 4.92 15.08 -7.09
C GLY A 84 4.62 15.63 -5.68
N SER A 85 3.82 14.96 -4.86
CA SER A 85 3.65 15.33 -3.44
C SER A 85 4.77 14.75 -2.59
N GLY A 86 5.03 15.35 -1.43
CA GLY A 86 6.14 14.94 -0.57
C GLY A 86 6.08 13.47 -0.14
N GLN A 87 4.90 12.91 0.16
CA GLN A 87 4.81 11.48 0.47
C GLN A 87 5.19 10.60 -0.73
N SER A 88 4.76 10.98 -1.93
CA SER A 88 5.07 10.27 -3.17
C SER A 88 6.57 10.35 -3.49
N GLU A 89 7.17 11.54 -3.37
CA GLU A 89 8.61 11.73 -3.58
C GLU A 89 9.48 11.01 -2.54
N ILE A 90 9.00 10.85 -1.30
CA ILE A 90 9.72 10.05 -0.30
C ILE A 90 9.72 8.56 -0.68
N ARG A 91 8.58 8.02 -1.16
CA ARG A 91 8.54 6.64 -1.66
C ARG A 91 9.46 6.48 -2.88
N ARG A 92 9.35 7.40 -3.84
CA ARG A 92 10.23 7.47 -5.01
C ARG A 92 11.70 7.43 -4.59
N TYR A 93 12.09 8.26 -3.64
CA TYR A 93 13.47 8.32 -3.15
C TYR A 93 13.96 7.00 -2.59
N LEU A 94 13.15 6.27 -1.81
CA LEU A 94 13.52 4.96 -1.28
C LEU A 94 13.64 3.90 -2.39
N ILE A 95 12.76 3.96 -3.38
CA ILE A 95 12.64 2.94 -4.44
C ILE A 95 13.70 3.16 -5.52
N GLU A 96 13.90 4.40 -5.99
CA GLU A 96 14.89 4.73 -7.03
C GLU A 96 16.33 4.65 -6.53
N ASN A 97 16.59 4.81 -5.22
CA ASN A 97 17.90 4.48 -4.63
C ASN A 97 18.06 2.99 -4.33
N ASP A 98 17.06 2.17 -4.67
CA ASP A 98 17.01 0.72 -4.43
C ASP A 98 17.16 0.30 -2.96
N TRP A 99 16.73 1.16 -2.04
CA TRP A 99 16.89 0.91 -0.60
C TRP A 99 15.70 0.19 0.04
N LEU A 100 14.51 0.32 -0.53
CA LEU A 100 13.34 -0.42 -0.06
C LEU A 100 13.50 -1.90 -0.45
N ASP A 101 13.66 -2.78 0.53
CA ASP A 101 13.91 -4.21 0.27
C ASP A 101 12.62 -5.04 0.38
N ALA A 102 11.87 -4.84 1.45
CA ALA A 102 10.61 -5.52 1.65
C ALA A 102 9.62 -4.74 2.52
N ILE A 103 8.33 -5.08 2.38
CA ILE A 103 7.27 -4.62 3.27
C ILE A 103 6.46 -5.83 3.75
N VAL A 104 6.30 -5.95 5.06
CA VAL A 104 5.53 -7.02 5.70
C VAL A 104 4.26 -6.43 6.32
N GLN A 105 3.09 -6.81 5.83
CA GLN A 105 1.83 -6.52 6.53
C GLN A 105 1.68 -7.47 7.71
N LEU A 106 1.51 -6.91 8.90
CA LEU A 106 1.19 -7.66 10.11
C LEU A 106 -0.32 -7.86 10.26
N PRO A 107 -0.77 -8.85 11.08
CA PRO A 107 -2.16 -9.00 11.45
C PRO A 107 -2.78 -7.71 12.02
N ASN A 108 -4.06 -7.49 11.71
CA ASN A 108 -4.87 -6.49 12.42
C ASN A 108 -4.92 -6.82 13.91
N ASP A 109 -5.22 -5.82 14.74
CA ASP A 109 -5.35 -6.00 16.19
C ASP A 109 -4.11 -6.64 16.86
N SER A 110 -2.93 -6.50 16.26
CA SER A 110 -1.65 -6.97 16.82
C SER A 110 -1.03 -5.97 17.81
N PHE A 111 -1.51 -4.71 17.81
CA PHE A 111 -1.03 -3.63 18.67
C PHE A 111 -2.08 -3.24 19.72
N TYR A 112 -1.61 -2.89 20.93
CA TYR A 112 -2.50 -2.55 22.05
C TYR A 112 -3.18 -1.17 21.89
N ASN A 113 -2.56 -0.26 21.14
CA ASN A 113 -3.07 1.11 20.93
C ASN A 113 -3.97 1.26 19.70
N THR A 114 -3.97 0.31 18.76
CA THR A 114 -4.71 0.41 17.50
C THR A 114 -5.07 -0.96 16.95
N GLY A 115 -6.27 -1.09 16.36
CA GLY A 115 -6.70 -2.30 15.65
C GLY A 115 -6.32 -2.32 14.16
N ILE A 116 -5.71 -1.24 13.66
CA ILE A 116 -5.40 -1.06 12.24
C ILE A 116 -4.24 -1.98 11.81
N ALA A 117 -4.24 -2.39 10.54
CA ALA A 117 -3.10 -3.02 9.88
C ALA A 117 -1.83 -2.16 10.02
N THR A 118 -0.72 -2.82 10.35
CA THR A 118 0.60 -2.19 10.42
C THR A 118 1.55 -2.89 9.48
N TYR A 119 2.54 -2.15 9.01
CA TYR A 119 3.46 -2.60 7.98
C TYR A 119 4.88 -2.40 8.47
N VAL A 120 5.68 -3.47 8.46
CA VAL A 120 7.12 -3.39 8.70
C VAL A 120 7.80 -3.10 7.39
N TRP A 121 8.38 -1.91 7.27
CA TRP A 121 9.22 -1.53 6.15
C TRP A 121 10.65 -1.93 6.46
N ILE A 122 11.24 -2.75 5.59
CA ILE A 122 12.64 -3.16 5.67
C ILE A 122 13.40 -2.34 4.63
N VAL A 123 14.32 -1.51 5.11
CA VAL A 123 15.14 -0.62 4.29
C VAL A 123 16.61 -0.95 4.51
N THR A 124 17.36 -1.10 3.43
CA THR A 124 18.79 -1.45 3.47
C THR A 124 19.53 -0.64 2.41
N LYS A 125 20.74 -0.17 2.72
CA LYS A 125 21.62 0.50 1.75
C LYS A 125 22.59 -0.46 1.04
N ASP A 126 22.56 -1.72 1.45
CA ASP A 126 23.41 -2.81 0.97
C ASP A 126 22.50 -3.98 0.58
N LYS A 127 21.73 -3.72 -0.48
CA LYS A 127 20.82 -4.70 -1.04
C LYS A 127 21.64 -5.70 -1.88
N PRO A 128 21.49 -7.02 -1.66
CA PRO A 128 22.15 -8.04 -2.48
C PRO A 128 21.81 -7.90 -3.96
N GLU A 129 22.75 -8.26 -4.83
CA GLU A 129 22.60 -8.13 -6.29
C GLU A 129 21.38 -8.90 -6.82
N GLU A 130 21.06 -10.07 -6.25
CA GLU A 130 19.90 -10.86 -6.65
C GLU A 130 18.54 -10.19 -6.34
N ARG A 131 18.53 -9.18 -5.47
CA ARG A 131 17.34 -8.38 -5.11
C ARG A 131 17.32 -7.00 -5.76
N ALA A 132 18.38 -6.64 -6.50
CA ALA A 132 18.52 -5.30 -7.07
C ALA A 132 17.32 -4.94 -7.97
N GLY A 133 16.82 -3.73 -7.81
CA GLY A 133 15.66 -3.23 -8.55
C GLY A 133 14.34 -3.94 -8.23
N LYS A 134 14.24 -4.67 -7.11
CA LYS A 134 13.04 -5.40 -6.69
C LYS A 134 12.63 -5.06 -5.26
N VAL A 135 11.34 -5.22 -4.98
CA VAL A 135 10.75 -5.06 -3.65
C VAL A 135 9.87 -6.27 -3.35
N GLN A 136 10.07 -6.90 -2.20
CA GLN A 136 9.22 -8.01 -1.76
C GLN A 136 8.08 -7.50 -0.87
N LEU A 137 6.85 -7.82 -1.22
CA LEU A 137 5.69 -7.64 -0.35
C LEU A 137 5.36 -8.98 0.32
N ILE A 138 5.08 -8.94 1.62
CA ILE A 138 4.73 -10.13 2.41
C ILE A 138 3.44 -9.84 3.19
N ASP A 139 2.34 -10.50 2.81
CA ASP A 139 1.07 -10.43 3.53
C ASP A 139 1.05 -11.53 4.61
N ALA A 140 1.31 -11.13 5.85
CA ALA A 140 1.17 -11.98 7.02
C ALA A 140 -0.09 -11.64 7.84
N SER A 141 -1.11 -11.03 7.21
CA SER A 141 -2.35 -10.64 7.89
C SER A 141 -3.12 -11.82 8.50
N GLN A 142 -2.94 -13.02 7.95
CA GLN A 142 -3.54 -14.29 8.42
C GLN A 142 -2.57 -15.15 9.24
N CYS A 143 -1.46 -14.57 9.72
CA CYS A 143 -0.49 -15.28 10.54
C CYS A 143 -0.57 -14.83 12.00
N TYR A 144 -1.52 -15.40 12.74
CA TYR A 144 -1.74 -15.07 14.14
C TYR A 144 -2.50 -16.15 14.90
N THR A 145 -2.48 -16.03 16.23
CA THR A 145 -3.41 -16.74 17.13
C THR A 145 -4.29 -15.74 17.87
N SER A 146 -5.56 -16.09 18.07
CA SER A 146 -6.51 -15.25 18.82
C SER A 146 -6.20 -15.27 20.30
N ARG A 147 -6.24 -14.11 20.95
CA ARG A 147 -6.04 -14.01 22.40
C ARG A 147 -7.31 -14.39 23.14
N ARG A 148 -7.17 -15.16 24.22
CA ARG A 148 -8.26 -15.40 25.18
C ARG A 148 -8.67 -14.11 25.91
N LYS A 149 -7.69 -13.25 26.21
CA LYS A 149 -7.91 -11.96 26.88
C LYS A 149 -7.23 -10.84 26.09
N ASN A 150 -8.05 -9.88 25.68
CA ASN A 150 -7.62 -8.71 24.93
C ASN A 150 -6.81 -7.76 25.82
N ILE A 151 -5.90 -6.99 25.20
CA ILE A 151 -5.11 -5.95 25.87
C ILE A 151 -5.29 -4.65 25.08
N GLY A 152 -6.17 -3.77 25.55
CA GLY A 152 -6.58 -2.60 24.76
C GLY A 152 -7.20 -3.06 23.44
N ASN A 153 -6.66 -2.58 22.32
CA ASN A 153 -7.05 -3.01 20.97
C ASN A 153 -6.40 -4.34 20.53
N LYS A 154 -5.42 -4.86 21.29
CA LYS A 154 -4.73 -6.09 20.89
C LYS A 154 -5.62 -7.31 21.11
N ARG A 155 -5.98 -7.98 20.02
CA ARG A 155 -6.81 -9.21 20.00
C ARG A 155 -6.07 -10.45 19.55
N VAL A 156 -4.92 -10.27 18.89
CA VAL A 156 -4.15 -11.39 18.34
C VAL A 156 -2.68 -11.34 18.76
N ASP A 157 -2.02 -12.48 18.76
CA ASP A 157 -0.58 -12.62 18.94
C ASP A 157 0.06 -13.21 17.68
N ILE A 158 1.23 -12.68 17.33
CA ILE A 158 2.09 -13.25 16.28
C ILE A 158 2.93 -14.33 16.94
N THR A 159 2.73 -15.58 16.56
CA THR A 159 3.37 -16.76 17.16
C THR A 159 4.84 -16.91 16.75
N GLY A 160 5.55 -17.87 17.36
CA GLY A 160 6.90 -18.26 16.92
C GLY A 160 6.88 -18.77 15.49
N ALA A 161 5.99 -19.73 15.20
CA ALA A 161 5.77 -20.26 13.85
C ALA A 161 5.53 -19.15 12.81
N CYS A 162 4.74 -18.13 13.16
CA CYS A 162 4.52 -16.99 12.26
C CYS A 162 5.77 -16.16 12.01
N ARG A 163 6.55 -15.87 13.05
CA ARG A 163 7.81 -15.12 12.89
C ARG A 163 8.80 -15.90 12.03
N ASP A 164 8.93 -17.20 12.28
CA ASP A 164 9.84 -18.06 11.53
C ASP A 164 9.43 -18.17 10.07
N LEU A 165 8.14 -18.32 9.79
CA LEU A 165 7.61 -18.33 8.43
C LEU A 165 7.86 -16.99 7.71
N ILE A 166 7.59 -15.85 8.35
CA ILE A 166 7.85 -14.53 7.77
C ILE A 166 9.34 -14.34 7.47
N VAL A 167 10.23 -14.69 8.40
CA VAL A 167 11.69 -14.56 8.24
C VAL A 167 12.19 -15.46 7.12
N LYS A 168 11.71 -16.71 7.08
CA LYS A 168 12.04 -17.66 6.02
C LYS A 168 11.63 -17.09 4.66
N LEU A 169 10.39 -16.65 4.49
CA LEU A 169 9.91 -16.13 3.21
C LEU A 169 10.62 -14.85 2.80
N TYR A 170 10.95 -13.97 3.75
CA TYR A 170 11.79 -12.82 3.47
C TYR A 170 13.19 -13.23 2.97
N GLY A 171 13.76 -14.31 3.50
CA GLY A 171 15.04 -14.88 3.07
C GLY A 171 14.97 -15.52 1.69
N ASP A 172 13.96 -16.38 1.48
CA ASP A 172 13.74 -17.13 0.25
C ASP A 172 13.49 -16.21 -0.95
N TYR A 173 12.85 -15.05 -0.73
CA TYR A 173 12.62 -14.02 -1.75
C TYR A 173 11.89 -14.54 -2.99
N THR A 174 10.82 -15.30 -2.76
CA THR A 174 10.01 -15.97 -3.81
C THR A 174 8.54 -15.65 -3.70
N ASP A 175 7.84 -15.71 -4.83
CA ASP A 175 6.39 -15.61 -4.90
C ASP A 175 5.69 -16.87 -4.38
N GLY A 176 4.55 -16.70 -3.69
CA GLY A 176 3.70 -17.82 -3.32
C GLY A 176 2.75 -17.56 -2.16
N THR A 177 1.91 -18.55 -1.90
CA THR A 177 1.06 -18.63 -0.70
C THR A 177 1.54 -19.82 0.11
N PHE A 178 1.95 -19.55 1.35
CA PHE A 178 2.55 -20.53 2.24
C PHE A 178 1.64 -20.74 3.43
N LYS A 179 1.35 -22.00 3.71
CA LYS A 179 0.51 -22.43 4.82
C LYS A 179 1.35 -23.25 5.77
N ASP A 180 1.11 -23.06 7.06
CA ASP A 180 1.71 -23.85 8.12
C ASP A 180 0.73 -23.93 9.29
N THR A 181 1.13 -24.54 10.39
CA THR A 181 0.34 -24.64 11.62
C THR A 181 1.12 -24.02 12.77
N ASP A 182 0.46 -23.20 13.59
CA ASP A 182 1.08 -22.62 14.79
C ASP A 182 1.25 -23.65 15.92
N GLU A 183 1.87 -23.24 17.03
CA GLU A 183 2.10 -24.10 18.19
C GLU A 183 0.80 -24.53 18.90
N ASN A 184 -0.34 -23.92 18.56
CA ASN A 184 -1.67 -24.22 19.10
C ASN A 184 -2.53 -25.08 18.16
N GLY A 185 -2.00 -25.49 17.00
CA GLY A 185 -2.76 -26.24 16.00
C GLY A 185 -3.64 -25.39 15.09
N ASN A 186 -3.47 -24.07 15.07
CA ASN A 186 -4.21 -23.18 14.17
C ASN A 186 -3.51 -23.09 12.81
N ASP A 187 -4.29 -23.13 11.73
CA ASP A 187 -3.78 -22.84 10.39
C ASP A 187 -3.33 -21.39 10.28
N ILE A 188 -2.10 -21.19 9.81
CA ILE A 188 -1.52 -19.87 9.53
C ILE A 188 -1.19 -19.78 8.04
N THR A 189 -1.34 -18.57 7.48
CA THR A 189 -1.05 -18.33 6.06
C THR A 189 -0.25 -17.04 5.91
N VAL A 190 0.80 -17.10 5.08
CA VAL A 190 1.59 -15.94 4.66
C VAL A 190 1.72 -15.98 3.15
N LYS A 191 1.51 -14.84 2.49
CA LYS A 191 1.71 -14.70 1.04
C LYS A 191 2.92 -13.82 0.77
N SER A 192 3.66 -14.12 -0.28
CA SER A 192 4.77 -13.28 -0.73
C SER A 192 4.68 -13.02 -2.24
N LYS A 193 5.05 -11.81 -2.64
CA LYS A 193 5.20 -11.39 -4.04
C LYS A 193 6.40 -10.47 -4.17
N VAL A 194 7.27 -10.74 -5.13
CA VAL A 194 8.42 -9.92 -5.52
C VAL A 194 8.01 -9.10 -6.73
N LEU A 195 8.10 -7.78 -6.59
CA LEU A 195 7.74 -6.83 -7.63
C LEU A 195 8.98 -6.14 -8.15
N ASP A 196 9.01 -5.86 -9.45
CA ASP A 196 10.01 -4.96 -10.01
C ASP A 196 9.74 -3.53 -9.51
N ALA A 197 10.78 -2.85 -9.05
CA ALA A 197 10.68 -1.51 -8.45
C ALA A 197 10.03 -0.49 -9.40
N VAL A 198 10.22 -0.66 -10.72
CA VAL A 198 9.63 0.20 -11.75
C VAL A 198 8.10 0.15 -11.75
N THR A 199 7.50 -1.00 -11.43
CA THR A 199 6.03 -1.18 -11.44
C THR A 199 5.35 -0.50 -10.24
N LEU A 200 6.13 0.01 -9.28
CA LEU A 200 5.63 0.80 -8.14
C LEU A 200 5.49 2.29 -8.46
N GLY A 201 6.03 2.72 -9.61
CA GLY A 201 5.87 4.07 -10.10
C GLY A 201 4.78 4.17 -11.17
N TYR A 202 4.27 5.38 -11.35
CA TYR A 202 3.38 5.73 -12.46
C TYR A 202 3.63 7.17 -12.94
N ASN A 203 3.35 7.42 -14.21
CA ASN A 203 3.17 8.74 -14.79
C ASN A 203 1.71 9.16 -14.62
N LYS A 204 1.46 10.18 -13.79
CA LYS A 204 0.17 10.86 -13.74
C LYS A 204 0.09 11.85 -14.88
N ILE A 205 -0.66 11.51 -15.92
CA ILE A 205 -0.88 12.38 -17.08
C ILE A 205 -2.13 13.25 -16.87
N THR A 206 -2.10 14.47 -17.40
CA THR A 206 -3.30 15.32 -17.45
C THR A 206 -3.92 15.18 -18.83
N VAL A 207 -5.17 14.72 -18.86
CA VAL A 207 -5.97 14.58 -20.07
C VAL A 207 -6.83 15.82 -20.22
N GLU A 208 -6.62 16.57 -21.29
CA GLU A 208 -7.41 17.75 -21.60
C GLU A 208 -8.43 17.41 -22.70
N SER A 209 -9.66 17.89 -22.53
CA SER A 209 -10.72 17.81 -23.54
C SER A 209 -10.93 19.18 -24.18
N PRO A 210 -11.33 19.27 -25.46
CA PRO A 210 -11.58 20.57 -26.09
C PRO A 210 -12.82 21.24 -25.50
N GLN A 211 -12.75 22.55 -25.34
CA GLN A 211 -13.91 23.39 -25.12
C GLN A 211 -14.71 23.49 -26.42
N LEU A 212 -16.02 23.28 -26.31
CA LEU A 212 -16.96 23.41 -27.42
C LEU A 212 -17.76 24.72 -27.26
N ASP A 213 -18.08 25.36 -28.37
CA ASP A 213 -19.00 26.50 -28.41
C ASP A 213 -20.48 26.05 -28.44
N GLU A 214 -21.40 27.02 -28.58
CA GLU A 214 -22.85 26.75 -28.62
C GLU A 214 -23.29 25.88 -29.81
N ASN A 215 -22.49 25.85 -30.89
CA ASN A 215 -22.75 25.04 -32.08
C ASN A 215 -22.12 23.64 -31.98
N GLY A 216 -21.35 23.37 -30.92
CA GLY A 216 -20.60 22.13 -30.75
C GLY A 216 -19.23 22.13 -31.42
N ASP A 217 -18.78 23.26 -31.97
CA ASP A 217 -17.47 23.39 -32.61
C ASP A 217 -16.36 23.64 -31.59
N LYS A 218 -15.15 23.14 -31.86
CA LYS A 218 -14.00 23.31 -30.98
C LYS A 218 -13.56 24.77 -30.93
N VAL A 219 -13.50 25.35 -29.74
CA VAL A 219 -12.95 26.69 -29.53
C VAL A 219 -11.43 26.64 -29.73
N LEU A 220 -10.92 27.41 -30.69
CA LEU A 220 -9.50 27.46 -31.03
C LEU A 220 -8.84 28.78 -30.58
N LYS A 221 -7.62 28.70 -30.05
CA LYS A 221 -6.75 29.85 -29.80
C LYS A 221 -5.39 29.60 -30.44
N LYS A 222 -4.97 30.47 -31.37
CA LYS A 222 -3.75 30.29 -32.18
C LYS A 222 -3.70 28.90 -32.85
N ASN A 223 -4.80 28.50 -33.49
CA ASN A 223 -4.97 27.20 -34.16
C ASN A 223 -4.81 25.96 -33.26
N LYS A 224 -4.88 26.11 -31.94
CA LYS A 224 -4.89 24.99 -30.99
C LYS A 224 -6.20 24.95 -30.22
N PRO A 225 -6.79 23.76 -29.96
CA PRO A 225 -7.95 23.64 -29.11
C PRO A 225 -7.71 24.24 -27.73
N VAL A 226 -8.69 24.99 -27.23
CA VAL A 226 -8.70 25.49 -25.86
C VAL A 226 -9.22 24.36 -24.96
N ALA A 227 -8.54 24.09 -23.86
CA ALA A 227 -8.97 23.06 -22.91
C ALA A 227 -10.22 23.48 -22.12
N ASP A 228 -11.21 22.60 -22.03
CA ASP A 228 -12.31 22.72 -21.07
C ASP A 228 -11.85 22.26 -19.69
N THR A 229 -11.62 23.22 -18.79
CA THR A 229 -11.17 22.92 -17.42
C THR A 229 -12.16 22.09 -16.62
N LYS A 230 -13.44 22.04 -16.99
CA LYS A 230 -14.46 21.23 -16.30
C LYS A 230 -14.46 19.77 -16.74
N LYS A 231 -13.90 19.48 -17.92
CA LYS A 231 -13.75 18.12 -18.48
C LYS A 231 -12.31 17.63 -18.45
N ARG A 232 -11.45 18.31 -17.70
CA ARG A 232 -10.08 17.87 -17.46
C ARG A 232 -10.11 16.64 -16.58
N ASP A 233 -9.34 15.64 -16.96
CA ASP A 233 -9.16 14.42 -16.18
C ASP A 233 -7.67 14.11 -15.97
N THR A 234 -7.38 13.08 -15.20
CA THR A 234 -6.03 12.54 -15.00
C THR A 234 -6.03 11.04 -15.04
N GLU A 235 -5.03 10.47 -15.71
CA GLU A 235 -4.80 9.03 -15.76
C GLU A 235 -3.45 8.69 -15.14
N ASN A 236 -3.35 7.50 -14.54
CA ASN A 236 -2.11 6.97 -13.99
C ASN A 236 -1.60 5.84 -14.88
N VAL A 237 -0.53 6.11 -15.63
CA VAL A 237 0.10 5.13 -16.53
C VAL A 237 1.30 4.50 -15.82
N PRO A 238 1.43 3.17 -15.70
CA PRO A 238 2.62 2.53 -15.14
C PRO A 238 3.93 3.03 -15.78
N LEU A 239 5.03 3.10 -15.02
CA LEU A 239 6.32 3.60 -15.57
C LEU A 239 6.94 2.68 -16.62
N ASP A 240 6.58 1.40 -16.61
CA ASP A 240 7.02 0.39 -17.58
C ASP A 240 6.14 0.33 -18.83
N GLU A 241 5.16 1.23 -18.94
CA GLU A 241 4.27 1.34 -20.10
C GLU A 241 4.50 2.65 -20.86
N ASP A 242 4.39 2.60 -22.19
CA ASP A 242 4.44 3.79 -23.04
C ASP A 242 3.15 4.62 -22.88
N ILE A 243 3.33 5.91 -22.56
CA ILE A 243 2.22 6.82 -22.30
C ILE A 243 1.30 6.97 -23.52
N ASP A 244 1.86 7.01 -24.73
CA ASP A 244 1.09 7.27 -25.94
C ASP A 244 0.30 6.02 -26.33
N ALA A 245 0.91 4.83 -26.23
CA ALA A 245 0.22 3.56 -26.42
C ALA A 245 -0.91 3.35 -25.40
N TYR A 246 -0.70 3.68 -24.12
CA TYR A 246 -1.76 3.64 -23.11
C TYR A 246 -2.90 4.60 -23.47
N PHE A 247 -2.57 5.84 -23.83
CA PHE A 247 -3.54 6.87 -24.15
C PHE A 247 -4.41 6.51 -25.37
N GLU A 248 -3.80 5.95 -26.41
CA GLU A 248 -4.52 5.46 -27.59
C GLU A 248 -5.47 4.30 -27.26
N ARG A 249 -5.08 3.42 -26.32
CA ARG A 249 -5.86 2.24 -25.95
C ARG A 249 -6.98 2.54 -24.97
N GLU A 250 -6.72 3.33 -23.94
CA GLU A 250 -7.62 3.50 -22.78
C GLU A 250 -8.38 4.82 -22.80
N VAL A 251 -7.87 5.87 -23.47
CA VAL A 251 -8.49 7.20 -23.43
C VAL A 251 -9.19 7.56 -24.74
N LEU A 252 -8.49 7.48 -25.87
CA LEU A 252 -9.04 7.91 -27.17
C LEU A 252 -10.34 7.19 -27.61
N PRO A 253 -10.59 5.90 -27.30
CA PRO A 253 -11.85 5.26 -27.67
C PRO A 253 -13.08 5.88 -27.00
N TYR A 254 -12.89 6.48 -25.83
CA TYR A 254 -13.96 7.12 -25.05
C TYR A 254 -13.96 8.64 -25.19
N ASN A 255 -12.80 9.24 -25.50
CA ASN A 255 -12.64 10.68 -25.72
C ASN A 255 -11.71 10.97 -26.91
N PRO A 256 -12.24 10.90 -28.16
CA PRO A 256 -11.41 10.93 -29.37
C PRO A 256 -10.68 12.25 -29.62
N ASP A 257 -11.14 13.34 -29.03
CA ASP A 257 -10.57 14.68 -29.22
C ASP A 257 -9.63 15.09 -28.08
N ALA A 258 -9.38 14.20 -27.13
CA ALA A 258 -8.50 14.48 -26.00
C ALA A 258 -7.04 14.60 -26.42
N TRP A 259 -6.26 15.33 -25.62
CA TRP A 259 -4.81 15.34 -25.72
C TRP A 259 -4.15 15.38 -24.35
N ILE A 260 -2.89 14.95 -24.29
CA ILE A 260 -2.09 14.96 -23.07
C ILE A 260 -1.40 16.32 -22.89
N ASP A 261 -1.60 16.95 -21.73
CA ASP A 261 -0.75 18.07 -21.29
C ASP A 261 0.53 17.51 -20.63
N ARG A 262 1.54 17.22 -21.46
CA ARG A 262 2.83 16.66 -21.01
C ARG A 262 3.56 17.54 -19.99
N LYS A 263 3.31 18.86 -19.98
CA LYS A 263 3.94 19.77 -19.00
C LYS A 263 3.40 19.57 -17.59
N LYS A 264 2.20 19.02 -17.45
CA LYS A 264 1.57 18.70 -16.17
C LYS A 264 1.77 17.23 -15.77
N THR A 265 2.42 16.43 -16.63
CA THR A 265 2.71 15.04 -16.30
C THR A 265 3.72 14.99 -15.15
N LYS A 266 3.40 14.19 -14.13
CA LYS A 266 4.25 14.02 -12.95
C LYS A 266 4.45 12.55 -12.67
N VAL A 267 5.62 12.19 -12.18
CA VAL A 267 5.88 10.85 -11.67
C VAL A 267 5.33 10.76 -10.25
N GLY A 268 4.65 9.66 -9.96
CA GLY A 268 4.19 9.29 -8.63
C GLY A 268 4.65 7.88 -8.31
N TYR A 269 4.74 7.58 -7.01
CA TYR A 269 4.99 6.24 -6.51
C TYR A 269 3.93 5.86 -5.49
N GLU A 270 3.48 4.62 -5.57
CA GLU A 270 2.56 4.01 -4.61
C GLU A 270 2.90 2.53 -4.43
N ILE A 271 2.53 1.98 -3.28
CA ILE A 271 2.72 0.57 -2.98
C ILE A 271 1.32 -0.06 -2.95
N PRO A 272 0.89 -0.71 -4.05
CA PRO A 272 -0.48 -1.17 -4.22
C PRO A 272 -0.74 -2.48 -3.46
N PHE A 273 -0.38 -2.53 -2.16
CA PHE A 273 -0.32 -3.75 -1.35
C PHE A 273 -1.61 -4.56 -1.41
N THR A 274 -2.76 -3.92 -1.18
CA THR A 274 -4.08 -4.57 -1.24
C THR A 274 -4.38 -5.13 -2.63
N ARG A 275 -4.05 -4.39 -3.71
CA ARG A 275 -4.26 -4.84 -5.09
C ARG A 275 -3.35 -6.03 -5.42
N THR A 276 -2.12 -6.02 -4.92
CA THR A 276 -1.14 -7.09 -5.13
C THR A 276 -1.61 -8.44 -4.58
N PHE A 277 -2.28 -8.45 -3.42
CA PHE A 277 -2.79 -9.68 -2.79
C PHE A 277 -4.31 -9.90 -2.97
N TYR A 278 -4.98 -9.08 -3.78
CA TYR A 278 -6.40 -9.23 -4.04
C TYR A 278 -6.65 -10.52 -4.83
N GLU A 279 -7.45 -11.41 -4.26
CA GLU A 279 -7.97 -12.59 -4.93
C GLU A 279 -9.43 -12.33 -5.29
N TYR A 280 -9.72 -12.30 -6.58
CA TYR A 280 -11.08 -12.14 -7.06
C TYR A 280 -11.94 -13.32 -6.60
N LYS A 281 -12.87 -13.05 -5.70
CA LYS A 281 -13.92 -14.02 -5.36
C LYS A 281 -15.05 -13.82 -6.36
N GLN A 282 -15.23 -14.80 -7.26
CA GLN A 282 -16.43 -14.85 -8.08
C GLN A 282 -17.64 -14.76 -7.16
N ILE A 283 -18.51 -13.78 -7.44
CA ILE A 283 -19.77 -13.66 -6.73
C ILE A 283 -20.57 -14.92 -7.03
N GLU A 284 -21.02 -15.61 -5.98
CA GLU A 284 -21.88 -16.78 -6.14
C GLU A 284 -23.13 -16.37 -6.95
N PRO A 285 -23.49 -17.11 -8.01
CA PRO A 285 -24.69 -16.81 -8.79
C PRO A 285 -25.92 -16.64 -7.90
N ALA A 286 -26.72 -15.61 -8.18
CA ALA A 286 -27.89 -15.27 -7.36
C ALA A 286 -28.87 -16.44 -7.19
N GLU A 287 -28.97 -17.32 -8.19
CA GLU A 287 -29.80 -18.53 -8.16
C GLU A 287 -29.37 -19.52 -7.08
N LEU A 288 -28.06 -19.70 -6.86
CA LEU A 288 -27.55 -20.59 -5.81
C LEU A 288 -27.78 -20.00 -4.42
N ILE A 289 -27.60 -18.67 -4.28
CA ILE A 289 -27.91 -17.95 -3.05
C ILE A 289 -29.41 -18.11 -2.71
N ALA A 290 -30.29 -17.91 -3.68
CA ALA A 290 -31.74 -18.05 -3.50
C ALA A 290 -32.13 -19.47 -3.06
N LYS A 291 -31.56 -20.49 -3.70
CA LYS A 291 -31.81 -21.89 -3.33
C LYS A 291 -31.38 -22.20 -1.90
N ARG A 292 -30.19 -21.72 -1.48
CA ARG A 292 -29.70 -21.88 -0.10
C ARG A 292 -30.59 -21.16 0.92
N ILE A 293 -31.11 -19.97 0.59
CA ILE A 293 -32.05 -19.24 1.44
C ILE A 293 -33.34 -20.06 1.62
N GLU A 294 -33.90 -20.60 0.54
CA GLU A 294 -35.12 -21.42 0.59
C GLU A 294 -34.92 -22.70 1.42
N GLU A 295 -33.76 -23.36 1.27
CA GLU A 295 -33.40 -24.53 2.09
C GLU A 295 -33.27 -24.17 3.58
N HIS A 296 -32.66 -23.02 3.89
CA HIS A 296 -32.59 -22.53 5.26
C HIS A 296 -33.95 -22.16 5.84
N GLU A 297 -34.83 -21.53 5.06
CA GLU A 297 -36.22 -21.23 5.47
C GLU A 297 -36.99 -22.51 5.80
N LYS A 298 -36.89 -23.53 4.93
CA LYS A 298 -37.50 -24.84 5.17
C LYS A 298 -36.96 -25.49 6.45
N SER A 299 -35.64 -25.45 6.67
CA SER A 299 -35.04 -25.98 7.90
C SER A 299 -35.48 -25.19 9.14
N LEU A 300 -35.60 -23.86 9.05
CA LEU A 300 -36.01 -23.01 10.17
C LEU A 300 -37.47 -23.27 10.54
N MET A 301 -38.35 -23.36 9.53
CA MET A 301 -39.77 -23.68 9.70
C MET A 301 -39.97 -25.08 10.31
N ALA A 302 -39.20 -26.08 9.87
CA ALA A 302 -39.25 -27.41 10.46
C ALA A 302 -38.86 -27.40 11.95
N LYS A 303 -37.78 -26.69 12.32
CA LYS A 303 -37.35 -26.55 13.72
C LYS A 303 -38.36 -25.76 14.56
N LEU A 304 -38.97 -24.70 14.01
CA LEU A 304 -40.03 -23.95 14.69
C LEU A 304 -41.26 -24.81 14.95
N HIS A 305 -41.65 -25.64 13.98
CA HIS A 305 -42.76 -26.57 14.14
C HIS A 305 -42.47 -27.64 15.19
N GLU A 306 -41.24 -28.14 15.27
CA GLU A 306 -40.81 -29.06 16.33
C GLU A 306 -40.83 -28.40 17.72
N LEU A 307 -40.47 -27.11 17.81
CA LEU A 307 -40.37 -26.39 19.08
C LEU A 307 -41.72 -25.89 19.63
N PHE A 308 -42.66 -25.56 18.74
CA PHE A 308 -43.96 -24.94 19.08
C PHE A 308 -45.17 -25.79 18.66
N GLY A 309 -44.96 -26.95 18.02
CA GLY A 309 -46.02 -27.83 17.54
C GLY A 309 -46.46 -28.93 18.50
N GLU A 310 -45.86 -29.04 19.70
CA GLU A 310 -46.28 -29.99 20.75
C GLU A 310 -47.33 -29.42 21.73
N GLU A 311 -47.88 -28.23 21.50
CA GLU A 311 -49.06 -27.74 22.22
C GLU A 311 -50.30 -27.70 21.32
N ALA A 312 -50.88 -28.86 21.02
CA ALA A 312 -52.27 -29.01 20.57
C ALA A 312 -52.81 -30.42 20.86
#